data_AF-A0ABD1FPZ3-F1
#
_entry.id   AF-A0ABD1FPZ3-F1
#
_cell.length_a   1.000
_cell.length_b   1.000
_cell.length_c   1.000
_cell.angle_alpha   90.00
_cell.angle_beta   90.00
_cell.angle_gamma   90.00
#
_symmetry.space_group_name_H-M   'P 1'
#
loop_
_entity.id
_entity.type
_entity.pdbx_description
1 polymer ?
#
loop_
_entity_poly.entity_id
_entity_poly.type
_entity_poly.pdbx_seq_one_letter_code
_entity_poly.pdbx_strand_id
1 'polypeptide(L)'
;MQLYFVVKVFINVPWWYVAYNRLISPFLTQRTKSKFEFAGPTKTTETLFKYIAPEQVPVQYGGLSKEGEAEFTTADSATEDTIKPAGKHTVEIPVTEACTVVWEVRVVGWEVCYGAKFVPSVEGGYTWIVHKSRKIGPGDEQVVGGSFKIGETGKVVFTFDNQTSKKKKLLFRFKTKTSE
;
A
#
# COMPACT_ATOMS: atom_id res chain seq x y z
N MET A 1 8.63 -1.24 -33.23
CA MET A 1 7.20 -1.54 -32.96
C MET A 1 7.14 -2.34 -31.67
N GLN A 2 7.04 -1.67 -30.52
CA GLN A 2 7.01 -2.32 -29.21
C GLN A 2 5.63 -2.97 -29.03
N LEU A 3 5.56 -4.30 -28.96
CA LEU A 3 4.34 -5.03 -28.63
C LEU A 3 4.01 -4.79 -27.14
N TYR A 4 3.10 -3.87 -26.85
CA TYR A 4 2.52 -3.74 -25.52
C TYR A 4 1.71 -5.01 -25.21
N PHE A 5 2.17 -5.82 -24.26
CA PHE A 5 1.39 -6.93 -23.73
C PHE A 5 0.23 -6.36 -22.89
N VAL A 6 -0.97 -6.35 -23.46
CA VAL A 6 -2.20 -5.97 -22.75
C VAL A 6 -2.73 -7.18 -21.99
N VAL A 7 -2.56 -7.20 -20.67
CA VAL A 7 -3.19 -8.20 -19.78
C VAL A 7 -4.60 -7.73 -19.43
N LYS A 8 -5.62 -8.52 -19.75
CA LYS A 8 -7.02 -8.23 -19.37
C LYS A 8 -7.33 -8.92 -18.05
N VAL A 9 -7.43 -8.14 -16.96
CA VAL A 9 -7.79 -8.62 -15.63
C VAL A 9 -9.29 -8.38 -15.40
N PHE A 10 -10.05 -9.47 -15.22
CA PHE A 10 -11.47 -9.38 -14.85
C PHE A 10 -11.58 -9.41 -13.32
N ILE A 11 -12.14 -8.35 -12.74
CA ILE A 11 -12.29 -8.17 -11.30
C ILE A 11 -13.74 -8.46 -10.89
N ASN A 12 -13.95 -8.98 -9.67
CA ASN A 12 -15.27 -9.32 -9.12
C ASN A 12 -16.03 -10.39 -9.93
N VAL A 13 -15.30 -11.35 -10.47
CA VAL A 13 -15.90 -12.47 -11.19
C VAL A 13 -16.57 -13.42 -10.19
N PRO A 14 -17.88 -13.74 -10.33
CA PRO A 14 -18.55 -14.68 -9.45
C PRO A 14 -17.84 -16.04 -9.41
N TRP A 15 -17.84 -16.69 -8.24
CA TRP A 15 -17.14 -17.97 -8.02
C TRP A 15 -17.54 -19.08 -9.02
N TRP A 16 -18.79 -19.07 -9.48
CA TRP A 16 -19.31 -20.03 -10.47
C TRP A 16 -18.66 -19.91 -11.84
N TYR A 17 -18.15 -18.73 -12.23
CA TYR A 17 -17.48 -18.53 -13.51
C TYR A 17 -16.08 -19.15 -13.53
N VAL A 18 -15.37 -19.18 -12.40
CA VAL A 18 -14.10 -19.90 -12.24
C VAL A 18 -14.32 -21.41 -12.38
N ALA A 19 -15.43 -21.93 -11.84
CA ALA A 19 -15.84 -23.32 -11.99
C ALA A 19 -16.26 -23.64 -13.45
N TYR A 20 -17.03 -22.75 -14.09
CA TYR A 20 -17.46 -22.85 -15.48
C TYR A 20 -16.27 -22.86 -16.46
N ASN A 21 -15.29 -21.96 -16.27
CA ASN A 21 -14.08 -21.92 -17.10
C ASN A 21 -13.21 -23.19 -16.92
N ARG A 22 -13.18 -23.80 -15.73
CA ARG A 22 -12.52 -25.10 -15.52
C ARG A 22 -13.24 -26.24 -16.25
N LEU A 23 -14.57 -26.22 -16.28
CA LEU A 23 -15.40 -27.20 -17.00
C LEU A 23 -15.30 -27.09 -18.53
N ILE A 24 -15.11 -25.89 -19.08
CA ILE A 24 -14.96 -25.65 -20.53
C ILE A 24 -13.49 -25.60 -20.98
N SER A 25 -12.56 -25.76 -20.04
CA SER A 25 -11.12 -25.73 -20.29
C SER A 25 -10.55 -26.75 -21.29
N PRO A 26 -11.21 -27.87 -21.65
CA PRO A 26 -10.77 -28.72 -22.78
C PRO A 26 -11.19 -28.19 -24.16
N PHE A 27 -12.13 -27.23 -24.24
CA PHE A 27 -12.58 -26.60 -25.49
C PHE A 27 -11.94 -25.23 -25.77
N LEU A 28 -11.19 -24.68 -24.81
CA LEU A 28 -10.48 -23.40 -24.94
C LEU A 28 -9.00 -23.63 -25.30
N THR A 29 -8.58 -23.12 -26.46
CA THR A 29 -7.20 -23.24 -26.93
C THR A 29 -6.20 -22.56 -25.98
N GLN A 30 -5.00 -23.15 -25.85
CA GLN A 30 -3.92 -22.71 -24.95
C GLN A 30 -3.51 -21.23 -25.13
N ARG A 31 -3.76 -20.66 -26.32
CA ARG A 31 -3.47 -19.27 -26.70
C ARG A 31 -4.41 -18.23 -26.06
N THR A 32 -5.57 -18.65 -25.57
CA THR A 32 -6.52 -17.76 -24.87
C THR A 32 -6.33 -17.86 -23.35
N LYS A 33 -5.98 -19.03 -22.80
CA LYS A 33 -5.66 -19.19 -21.37
C LYS A 33 -4.53 -18.27 -20.87
N SER A 34 -3.55 -17.94 -21.71
CA SER A 34 -2.41 -17.10 -21.31
C SER A 34 -2.69 -15.59 -21.26
N LYS A 35 -3.87 -15.14 -21.75
CA LYS A 35 -4.25 -13.72 -21.80
C LYS A 35 -5.29 -13.31 -20.76
N PHE A 36 -5.80 -14.27 -19.98
CA PHE A 36 -6.89 -14.07 -19.05
C PHE A 36 -6.52 -14.63 -17.67
N GLU A 37 -6.11 -13.76 -16.75
CA GLU A 37 -5.97 -14.11 -15.34
C GLU A 37 -7.24 -13.68 -14.60
N PHE A 38 -7.99 -14.67 -14.12
CA PHE A 38 -9.22 -14.44 -13.38
C PHE A 38 -8.88 -14.38 -11.90
N ALA A 39 -8.90 -13.17 -11.34
CA ALA A 39 -8.68 -12.99 -9.93
C ALA A 39 -10.03 -13.05 -9.20
N GLY A 40 -10.20 -14.05 -8.33
CA GLY A 40 -11.34 -14.09 -7.42
C GLY A 40 -11.35 -12.83 -6.51
N PRO A 41 -12.50 -12.47 -5.93
CA PRO A 41 -12.65 -11.26 -5.10
C PRO A 41 -11.63 -11.18 -3.94
N THR A 42 -11.17 -12.33 -3.43
CA THR A 42 -10.16 -12.42 -2.36
C THR A 42 -8.70 -12.36 -2.84
N LYS A 43 -8.42 -12.56 -4.13
CA LYS A 43 -7.06 -12.55 -4.72
C LYS A 43 -6.82 -11.39 -5.69
N THR A 44 -7.82 -10.54 -5.89
CA THR A 44 -7.78 -9.42 -6.84
C THR A 44 -6.59 -8.51 -6.60
N THR A 45 -6.38 -8.05 -5.37
CA THR A 45 -5.27 -7.15 -5.03
C THR A 45 -3.90 -7.79 -5.25
N GLU A 46 -3.72 -9.06 -4.86
CA GLU A 46 -2.45 -9.76 -5.04
C GLU A 46 -2.13 -10.02 -6.52
N THR A 47 -3.13 -10.34 -7.34
CA THR A 47 -2.95 -10.51 -8.78
C THR A 47 -2.67 -9.18 -9.48
N LEU A 48 -3.33 -8.08 -9.09
CA LEU A 48 -3.09 -6.77 -9.69
C LEU A 48 -1.66 -6.29 -9.46
N PHE A 49 -1.13 -6.43 -8.24
CA PHE A 49 0.24 -6.03 -7.93
C PHE A 49 1.33 -6.84 -8.63
N LYS A 50 1.01 -7.98 -9.27
CA LYS A 50 1.98 -8.68 -10.13
C LYS A 50 2.25 -7.97 -11.45
N TYR A 51 1.29 -7.18 -11.93
CA TYR A 51 1.31 -6.61 -13.28
C TYR A 51 1.26 -5.10 -13.29
N ILE A 52 0.77 -4.49 -12.22
CA ILE A 52 0.50 -3.06 -12.14
C ILE A 52 1.08 -2.54 -10.82
N ALA A 53 1.80 -1.43 -10.91
CA ALA A 53 2.38 -0.80 -9.73
C ALA A 53 1.28 -0.28 -8.78
N PRO A 54 1.47 -0.36 -7.46
CA PRO A 54 0.44 -0.04 -6.47
C PRO A 54 -0.10 1.39 -6.57
N GLU A 55 0.70 2.35 -7.04
CA GLU A 55 0.31 3.74 -7.31
C GLU A 55 -0.67 3.90 -8.46
N GLN A 56 -0.73 2.96 -9.41
CA GLN A 56 -1.68 2.99 -10.53
C GLN A 56 -2.96 2.22 -10.21
N VAL A 57 -2.95 1.37 -9.18
CA VAL A 57 -4.12 0.58 -8.78
C VAL A 57 -5.08 1.46 -7.95
N PRO A 58 -6.38 1.52 -8.32
CA PRO A 58 -7.37 2.27 -7.55
C PRO A 58 -7.47 1.82 -6.10
N VAL A 59 -7.79 2.76 -5.20
CA VAL A 59 -7.95 2.47 -3.77
C VAL A 59 -9.02 1.38 -3.53
N GLN A 60 -10.06 1.31 -4.36
CA GLN A 60 -11.11 0.29 -4.27
C GLN A 60 -10.58 -1.15 -4.45
N TYR A 61 -9.46 -1.33 -5.15
CA TYR A 61 -8.85 -2.64 -5.43
C TYR A 61 -7.60 -2.93 -4.61
N GLY A 62 -7.28 -2.08 -3.64
CA GLY A 62 -6.16 -2.27 -2.73
C GLY A 62 -4.94 -1.38 -2.97
N GLY A 63 -4.92 -0.56 -4.03
CA GLY A 63 -3.79 0.31 -4.38
C GLY A 63 -3.82 1.71 -3.76
N LEU A 64 -3.09 2.66 -4.34
CA LEU A 64 -2.97 4.04 -3.81
C LEU A 64 -3.55 5.11 -4.75
N SER A 65 -4.05 4.72 -5.94
CA SER A 65 -4.62 5.67 -6.90
C SER A 65 -5.98 6.19 -6.43
N LYS A 66 -6.08 7.51 -6.23
CA LYS A 66 -7.30 8.26 -5.91
C LYS A 66 -7.64 9.18 -7.08
N GLU A 67 -8.92 9.28 -7.45
CA GLU A 67 -9.40 10.32 -8.37
C GLU A 67 -9.53 11.65 -7.61
N GLY A 68 -8.87 12.71 -8.09
CA GLY A 68 -8.95 14.07 -7.53
C GLY A 68 -7.59 14.71 -7.22
N GLU A 69 -7.62 15.88 -6.57
CA GLU A 69 -6.42 16.54 -6.04
C GLU A 69 -5.87 15.72 -4.86
N ALA A 70 -4.79 14.99 -5.13
CA ALA A 70 -4.07 14.22 -4.13
C ALA A 70 -2.67 14.82 -3.94
N GLU A 71 -2.19 14.80 -2.69
CA GLU A 71 -0.80 15.16 -2.38
C GLU A 71 0.20 14.27 -3.12
N PHE A 72 -0.21 13.09 -3.58
CA PHE A 72 0.62 12.19 -4.35
C PHE A 72 -0.10 11.76 -5.62
N THR A 73 0.64 11.77 -6.72
CA THR A 73 0.19 11.41 -8.05
C THR A 73 0.63 9.99 -8.42
N THR A 74 0.26 9.53 -9.62
CA THR A 74 0.76 8.26 -10.16
C THR A 74 2.24 8.30 -10.56
N ALA A 75 2.87 9.47 -10.53
CA ALA A 75 4.31 9.61 -10.74
C ALA A 75 5.12 9.34 -9.46
N ASP A 76 4.47 9.43 -8.28
CA ASP A 76 5.10 9.17 -7.00
C ASP A 76 5.09 7.66 -6.70
N SER A 77 6.25 7.03 -6.89
CA SER A 77 6.45 5.60 -6.66
C SER A 77 6.09 5.21 -5.22
N ALA A 78 5.35 4.10 -5.08
CA ALA A 78 5.04 3.53 -3.78
C ALA A 78 5.88 2.29 -3.50
N THR A 79 6.28 2.14 -2.25
CA THR A 79 7.04 1.00 -1.75
C THR A 79 6.09 -0.05 -1.18
N GLU A 80 6.31 -1.31 -1.55
CA GLU A 80 5.60 -2.45 -0.99
C GLU A 80 6.43 -3.13 0.10
N ASP A 81 5.79 -3.43 1.23
CA ASP A 81 6.38 -4.23 2.30
C ASP A 81 5.37 -5.25 2.85
N THR A 82 5.86 -6.21 3.64
CA THR A 82 5.05 -7.24 4.27
C THR A 82 5.18 -7.17 5.79
N ILE A 83 4.05 -6.96 6.45
CA ILE A 83 3.93 -7.03 7.90
C ILE A 83 3.72 -8.49 8.29
N LYS A 84 4.63 -9.02 9.13
CA LYS A 84 4.55 -10.39 9.63
C LYS A 84 3.30 -10.60 10.51
N PRO A 85 2.77 -11.83 10.59
CA PRO A 85 1.75 -12.18 11.57
C PRO A 85 2.21 -11.94 13.01
N ALA A 86 1.30 -11.57 13.90
CA ALA A 86 1.54 -11.42 15.34
C ALA A 86 2.82 -10.64 15.67
N GLY A 87 3.06 -9.53 14.97
CA GLY A 87 4.34 -8.83 15.00
C GLY A 87 4.24 -7.35 14.71
N LYS A 88 5.24 -6.62 15.19
CA LYS A 88 5.43 -5.20 14.90
C LYS A 88 6.35 -5.04 13.69
N HIS A 89 5.97 -4.14 12.81
CA HIS A 89 6.75 -3.73 11.65
C HIS A 89 6.94 -2.23 11.70
N THR A 90 8.15 -1.80 11.39
CA THR A 90 8.59 -0.41 11.56
C THR A 90 9.22 0.07 10.27
N VAL A 91 8.76 1.22 9.78
CA VAL A 91 9.37 1.91 8.64
C VAL A 91 10.01 3.19 9.17
N GLU A 92 11.29 3.38 8.87
CA GLU A 92 12.06 4.55 9.29
C GLU A 92 12.41 5.40 8.08
N ILE A 93 12.07 6.69 8.14
CA ILE A 93 12.43 7.69 7.14
C ILE A 93 13.47 8.61 7.77
N PRO A 94 14.73 8.58 7.33
CA PRO A 94 15.76 9.47 7.83
C PRO A 94 15.48 10.90 7.38
N VAL A 95 15.75 11.86 8.27
CA VAL A 95 15.60 13.30 8.04
C VAL A 95 16.93 13.95 8.35
N THR A 96 17.64 14.36 7.29
CA THR A 96 18.99 14.94 7.38
C THR A 96 18.98 16.45 7.50
N GLU A 97 17.89 17.11 7.13
CA GLU A 97 17.77 18.56 7.06
C GLU A 97 16.36 18.99 7.47
N ALA A 98 16.19 20.27 7.82
CA ALA A 98 14.88 20.83 8.15
C ALA A 98 13.96 20.74 6.93
N CYS A 99 12.87 20.00 7.06
CA CYS A 99 11.95 19.73 5.96
C CYS A 99 10.56 19.39 6.50
N THR A 100 9.58 19.37 5.59
CA THR A 100 8.26 18.82 5.87
C THR A 100 8.18 17.46 5.20
N VAL A 101 8.05 16.41 6.00
CA VAL A 101 7.79 15.06 5.48
C VAL A 101 6.30 14.92 5.28
N VAL A 102 5.88 14.54 4.08
CA VAL A 102 4.50 14.17 3.76
C VAL A 102 4.50 12.68 3.41
N TRP A 103 3.52 11.92 3.89
CA TRP A 103 3.42 10.50 3.61
C TRP A 103 1.98 10.05 3.43
N GLU A 104 1.84 8.92 2.74
CA GLU A 104 0.63 8.12 2.70
C GLU A 104 1.00 6.67 2.98
N VAL A 105 0.21 6.03 3.84
CA VAL A 105 0.36 4.62 4.19
C VAL A 105 -0.97 3.89 4.02
N ARG A 106 -0.87 2.65 3.56
CA ARG A 106 -1.99 1.74 3.42
C ARG A 106 -1.55 0.33 3.73
N VAL A 107 -2.23 -0.32 4.66
CA VAL A 107 -2.23 -1.77 4.76
C VAL A 107 -3.36 -2.38 3.89
N VAL A 108 -3.21 -3.57 3.35
CA VAL A 108 -4.30 -4.23 2.60
C VAL A 108 -5.19 -4.97 3.59
N GLY A 109 -6.48 -4.62 3.65
CA GLY A 109 -7.47 -5.23 4.55
C GLY A 109 -7.23 -4.94 6.04
N TRP A 110 -6.97 -3.66 6.37
CA TRP A 110 -6.59 -3.15 7.70
C TRP A 110 -7.22 -3.88 8.87
N GLU A 111 -6.38 -4.32 9.80
CA GLU A 111 -6.74 -4.79 11.15
C GLU A 111 -5.48 -4.64 12.04
N VAL A 112 -4.79 -3.52 11.89
CA VAL A 112 -3.48 -3.28 12.52
C VAL A 112 -3.54 -1.98 13.34
N CYS A 113 -2.69 -1.86 14.36
CA CYS A 113 -2.50 -0.59 15.05
C CYS A 113 -1.40 0.20 14.36
N TYR A 114 -1.74 1.39 13.87
CA TYR A 114 -0.81 2.30 13.22
C TYR A 114 -0.53 3.51 14.10
N GLY A 115 0.74 3.89 14.19
CA GLY A 115 1.18 5.15 14.79
C GLY A 115 2.40 5.72 14.06
N ALA A 116 2.61 7.03 14.20
CA ALA A 116 3.76 7.73 13.65
C ALA A 116 4.41 8.58 14.73
N LYS A 117 5.73 8.58 14.79
CA LYS A 117 6.51 9.40 15.72
C LYS A 117 7.75 9.94 15.04
N PHE A 118 8.23 11.09 15.48
CA PHE A 118 9.51 11.63 15.09
C PHE A 118 10.49 11.48 16.25
N VAL A 119 11.67 10.95 15.95
CA VAL A 119 12.76 10.75 16.91
C VAL A 119 13.92 11.64 16.46
N PRO A 120 14.21 12.73 17.19
CA PRO A 120 15.37 13.57 16.92
C PRO A 120 16.67 12.77 17.04
N SER A 121 17.68 13.12 16.25
CA SER A 121 19.03 12.54 16.35
C SER A 121 19.84 13.13 17.51
N VAL A 122 19.42 14.29 18.02
CA VAL A 122 20.09 14.95 19.16
C VAL A 122 19.91 14.11 20.43
N GLU A 123 20.99 13.91 21.17
CA GLU A 123 20.99 13.14 22.41
C GLU A 123 20.10 13.82 23.47
N GLY A 124 19.15 13.08 24.03
CA GLY A 124 18.14 13.62 24.95
C GLY A 124 16.94 14.31 24.27
N GLY A 125 16.86 14.31 22.94
CA GLY A 125 15.74 14.87 22.18
C GLY A 125 14.40 14.19 22.50
N TYR A 126 13.34 14.99 22.64
CA TYR A 126 12.00 14.47 22.91
C TYR A 126 11.42 13.77 21.68
N THR A 127 10.85 12.58 21.87
CA THR A 127 10.14 11.87 20.79
C THR A 127 8.76 12.48 20.58
N TRP A 128 8.56 13.12 19.44
CA TRP A 128 7.29 13.74 19.08
C TRP A 128 6.31 12.71 18.54
N ILE A 129 5.12 12.61 19.13
CA ILE A 129 4.05 11.75 18.61
C ILE A 129 3.33 12.53 17.51
N VAL A 130 3.58 12.13 16.27
CA VAL A 130 3.03 12.77 15.06
C VAL A 130 1.62 12.25 14.78
N HIS A 131 1.43 10.95 14.90
CA HIS A 131 0.13 10.31 14.80
C HIS A 131 -0.02 9.32 15.94
N LYS A 132 -1.00 9.56 16.82
CA LYS A 132 -1.26 8.69 17.97
C LYS A 132 -1.60 7.29 17.50
N SER A 133 -0.95 6.30 18.11
CA SER A 133 -1.21 4.90 17.79
C SER A 133 -2.68 4.55 18.00
N ARG A 134 -3.36 4.13 16.93
CA ARG A 134 -4.74 3.65 16.97
C ARG A 134 -4.91 2.40 16.11
N LYS A 135 -5.85 1.54 16.50
CA LYS A 135 -6.28 0.44 15.64
C LYS A 135 -7.06 1.01 14.47
N ILE A 136 -6.75 0.55 13.27
CA ILE A 136 -7.51 0.91 12.08
C ILE A 136 -8.07 -0.35 11.44
N GLY A 137 -9.37 -0.33 11.17
CA GLY A 137 -10.13 -1.39 10.54
C GLY A 137 -10.44 -1.10 9.07
N PRO A 138 -11.04 -2.07 8.36
CA PRO A 138 -11.25 -1.98 6.90
C PRO A 138 -12.24 -0.90 6.47
N GLY A 139 -13.12 -0.48 7.37
CA GLY A 139 -14.17 0.52 7.11
C GLY A 139 -13.84 1.93 7.61
N ASP A 140 -12.74 2.09 8.35
CA ASP A 140 -12.41 3.39 8.96
C ASP A 140 -11.79 4.32 7.91
N GLU A 141 -10.67 3.91 7.31
CA GLU A 141 -10.04 4.65 6.22
C GLU A 141 -9.42 3.65 5.24
N GLN A 142 -9.17 4.07 4.00
CA GLN A 142 -8.55 3.21 3.00
C GLN A 142 -7.06 3.51 2.81
N VAL A 143 -6.64 4.75 3.11
CA VAL A 143 -5.27 5.27 3.05
C VAL A 143 -5.15 6.32 4.15
N VAL A 144 -4.15 6.22 5.03
CA VAL A 144 -3.84 7.26 6.02
C VAL A 144 -2.79 8.19 5.44
N GLY A 145 -3.10 9.48 5.35
CA GLY A 145 -2.14 10.52 4.98
C GLY A 145 -1.68 11.31 6.20
N GLY A 146 -0.48 11.86 6.14
CA GLY A 146 0.02 12.77 7.16
C GLY A 146 1.14 13.68 6.67
N SER A 147 1.36 14.77 7.39
CA SER A 147 2.48 15.68 7.17
C SER A 147 3.04 16.15 8.50
N PHE A 148 4.36 16.28 8.59
CA PHE A 148 5.02 16.77 9.79
C PHE A 148 6.20 17.66 9.41
N LYS A 149 6.19 18.90 9.93
CA LYS A 149 7.28 19.85 9.76
C LYS A 149 8.36 19.56 10.81
N ILE A 150 9.57 19.38 10.35
CA ILE A 150 10.72 18.97 11.14
C ILE A 150 11.79 20.05 11.02
N GLY A 151 12.22 20.60 12.16
CA GLY A 151 13.24 21.64 12.21
C GLY A 151 14.66 21.13 12.51
N GLU A 152 14.81 19.84 12.76
CA GLU A 152 16.07 19.24 13.23
C GLU A 152 16.33 17.88 12.58
N THR A 153 17.57 17.39 12.66
CA THR A 153 17.90 16.07 12.12
C THR A 153 17.30 14.97 12.99
N GLY A 154 16.88 13.87 12.36
CA GLY A 154 16.20 12.79 13.06
C GLY A 154 15.67 11.73 12.12
N LYS A 155 14.63 11.04 12.58
CA LYS A 155 13.90 10.08 11.76
C LYS A 155 12.41 10.07 12.09
N VAL A 156 11.59 9.96 11.05
CA VAL A 156 10.16 9.66 11.20
C VAL A 156 10.00 8.14 11.20
N VAL A 157 9.32 7.62 12.22
CA VAL A 157 9.14 6.19 12.45
C VAL A 157 7.66 5.87 12.42
N PHE A 158 7.25 5.10 11.42
CA PHE A 158 5.92 4.50 11.35
C PHE A 158 5.95 3.14 12.01
N THR A 159 5.02 2.89 12.92
CA THR A 159 4.87 1.60 13.60
C THR A 159 3.53 0.98 13.22
N PHE A 160 3.59 -0.28 12.78
CA PHE A 160 2.44 -1.09 12.43
C PHE A 160 2.46 -2.34 13.29
N ASP A 161 1.49 -2.47 14.19
CA ASP A 161 1.33 -3.65 15.06
C ASP A 161 0.23 -4.54 14.49
N ASN A 162 0.62 -5.70 13.98
CA ASN A 162 -0.29 -6.71 13.46
C ASN A 162 -0.52 -7.80 14.49
N GLN A 163 -1.65 -7.69 15.20
CA GLN A 163 -2.08 -8.71 16.17
C GLN A 163 -2.83 -9.87 15.52
N THR A 164 -3.00 -9.88 14.20
CA THR A 164 -3.66 -10.96 13.47
C THR A 164 -2.70 -12.09 13.15
N SER A 165 -3.25 -13.29 12.95
CA SER A 165 -2.48 -14.49 12.55
C SER A 165 -2.12 -14.51 11.06
N LYS A 166 -2.57 -13.53 10.27
CA LYS A 166 -2.28 -13.43 8.84
C LYS A 166 -1.26 -12.34 8.58
N LYS A 167 -0.36 -12.57 7.62
CA LYS A 167 0.51 -11.51 7.11
C LYS A 167 -0.33 -10.44 6.44
N LYS A 168 0.11 -9.18 6.50
CA LYS A 168 -0.56 -8.06 5.85
C LYS A 168 0.41 -7.39 4.88
N LYS A 169 -0.08 -6.94 3.72
CA LYS A 169 0.72 -6.16 2.78
C LYS A 169 0.62 -4.68 3.16
N LEU A 170 1.76 -4.00 3.24
CA LEU A 170 1.89 -2.57 3.48
C LEU A 170 2.31 -1.90 2.16
N LEU A 171 1.67 -0.79 1.86
CA LEU A 171 2.01 0.12 0.78
C LEU A 171 2.26 1.48 1.42
N PHE A 172 3.36 2.11 1.09
CA PHE A 172 3.63 3.46 1.58
C PHE A 172 4.40 4.27 0.56
N ARG A 173 4.18 5.58 0.60
CA ARG A 173 4.96 6.56 -0.15
C ARG A 173 5.16 7.78 0.72
N PHE A 174 6.30 8.44 0.52
CA PHE A 174 6.61 9.67 1.22
C PHE A 174 7.41 10.59 0.31
N LYS A 175 7.32 11.88 0.60
CA LYS A 175 8.11 12.92 -0.04
C LYS A 175 8.56 13.93 1.01
N THR A 176 9.73 14.50 0.80
CA THR A 176 10.24 15.61 1.59
C THR A 176 10.02 16.89 0.82
N LYS A 177 9.39 17.89 1.44
CA LYS A 177 9.31 19.26 0.94
C LYS A 177 10.27 20.10 1.75
N THR A 178 11.20 20.80 1.11
CA THR A 178 12.05 21.77 1.80
C THR A 178 11.16 22.88 2.37
N SER A 179 11.32 23.24 3.65
CA SER A 179 10.67 24.47 4.13
C SER A 179 11.58 25.63 3.75
N GLU A 180 11.15 26.43 2.78
CA GLU A 180 11.70 27.79 2.60
C GLU A 180 11.58 28.61 3.89
#